data_AF-A0A434AZM2-F1
#
_entry.id   AF-A0A434AZM2-F1
#
_cell.length_a   1.000
_cell.length_b   1.000
_cell.length_c   1.000
_cell.angle_alpha   90.00
_cell.angle_beta   90.00
_cell.angle_gamma   90.00
#
_symmetry.space_group_name_H-M   'P 1'
#
loop_
_entity.id
_entity.type
_entity.pdbx_description
1 polymer ?
#
loop_
_entity_poly.entity_id
_entity_poly.type
_entity_poly.pdbx_seq_one_letter_code
_entity_poly.pdbx_strand_id
1 'polypeptide(L)'
;MSDTFKGKFLDSIKRALRKIGHLSGFDSAIQTAYNKPWVVHCEPSMADAEHVIKYLGQYTHRVAISNDRLLEISDTHVCFIAKDYRNKAQKKPVRLSGVEFLNRFCQHILPKGFVKIRRYGIYNATTKRNLELQFIPEESAVEKELSGKNKKETKLEHIKRLTGFDIGKCPKCKHGRMHIVGELPRIRSPSRPIYQLMNAFLQ
;
A
#
# COMPACT_ATOMS: atom_id res chain seq x y z
N MET A 1 19.69 -16.59 9.48
CA MET A 1 18.44 -15.90 9.84
C MET A 1 17.18 -16.59 9.30
N SER A 2 17.21 -17.19 8.10
CA SER A 2 16.06 -17.95 7.56
C SER A 2 15.60 -19.10 8.48
N ASP A 3 16.51 -19.95 8.96
CA ASP A 3 16.15 -21.07 9.84
C ASP A 3 15.62 -20.61 11.20
N THR A 4 16.19 -19.54 11.76
CA THR A 4 15.71 -18.91 12.98
C THR A 4 14.29 -18.37 12.81
N PHE A 5 14.02 -17.71 11.69
CA PHE A 5 12.68 -17.21 11.35
C PHE A 5 11.67 -18.36 11.20
N LYS A 6 12.02 -19.38 10.41
CA LYS A 6 11.21 -20.60 10.22
C LYS A 6 10.86 -21.25 11.56
N GLY A 7 11.87 -21.47 12.41
CA GLY A 7 11.68 -22.09 13.72
C GLY A 7 10.72 -21.29 14.60
N LYS A 8 10.94 -19.97 14.74
CA LYS A 8 10.09 -19.10 15.56
C LYS A 8 8.66 -18.99 15.01
N PHE A 9 8.51 -18.87 13.69
CA PHE A 9 7.20 -18.74 13.04
C PHE A 9 6.36 -20.00 13.20
N LEU A 10 6.94 -21.18 12.91
CA LEU A 10 6.23 -22.45 13.04
C LEU A 10 5.93 -22.79 14.51
N ASP A 11 6.82 -22.44 15.44
CA ASP A 11 6.56 -22.61 16.88
C ASP A 11 5.40 -21.71 17.34
N SER A 12 5.35 -20.45 16.88
CA SER A 12 4.22 -19.54 17.16
C SER A 12 2.89 -20.13 16.67
N ILE A 13 2.85 -20.65 15.44
CA ILE A 13 1.66 -21.33 14.91
C ILE A 13 1.27 -22.56 15.74
N LYS A 14 2.25 -23.41 16.10
CA LYS A 14 2.00 -24.57 16.96
C LYS A 14 1.37 -24.17 18.30
N ARG A 15 1.88 -23.11 18.95
CA ARG A 15 1.33 -22.60 20.22
C ARG A 15 -0.10 -22.11 20.05
N ALA A 16 -0.37 -21.33 19.00
CA ALA A 16 -1.71 -20.84 18.70
C ALA A 16 -2.69 -22.01 18.47
N LEU A 17 -2.30 -23.01 17.67
CA LEU A 17 -3.13 -24.19 17.40
C LEU A 17 -3.38 -25.06 18.64
N ARG A 18 -2.41 -25.19 19.55
CA ARG A 18 -2.62 -25.86 20.85
C ARG A 18 -3.66 -25.14 21.69
N LYS A 19 -3.61 -23.81 21.73
CA LYS A 19 -4.55 -22.99 22.52
C LYS A 19 -6.01 -23.17 22.07
N ILE A 20 -6.22 -23.41 20.78
CA ILE A 20 -7.56 -23.64 20.18
C ILE A 20 -7.87 -25.15 20.07
N GLY A 21 -6.99 -26.04 20.56
CA GLY A 21 -7.22 -27.49 20.55
C GLY A 21 -7.17 -28.17 19.17
N HIS A 22 -6.72 -27.48 18.12
CA HIS A 22 -6.72 -27.96 16.74
C HIS A 22 -5.38 -28.50 16.24
N LEU A 23 -4.35 -28.58 17.09
CA LEU A 23 -3.00 -28.96 16.65
C LEU A 23 -2.96 -30.29 15.88
N SER A 24 -3.71 -31.30 16.33
CA SER A 24 -3.76 -32.63 15.69
C SER A 24 -4.20 -32.58 14.24
N GLY A 25 -5.15 -31.71 13.89
CA GLY A 25 -5.66 -31.55 12.52
C GLY A 25 -4.67 -30.88 11.56
N PHE A 26 -3.61 -30.25 12.08
CA PHE A 26 -2.64 -29.50 11.29
C PHE A 26 -1.22 -30.06 11.38
N ASP A 27 -0.99 -31.13 12.15
CA ASP A 27 0.36 -31.64 12.40
C ASP A 27 1.11 -32.00 11.10
N SER A 28 0.45 -32.72 10.19
CA SER A 28 1.01 -33.06 8.87
C SER A 28 1.44 -31.83 8.06
N ALA A 29 0.63 -30.77 8.03
CA ALA A 29 0.95 -29.54 7.32
C ALA A 29 2.14 -28.80 7.97
N ILE A 30 2.21 -28.82 9.30
CA ILE A 30 3.29 -28.22 10.06
C ILE A 30 4.61 -28.98 9.83
N GLN A 31 4.59 -30.32 9.85
CA GLN A 31 5.77 -31.13 9.53
C GLN A 31 6.24 -30.90 8.09
N THR A 32 5.30 -30.80 7.14
CA THR A 32 5.61 -30.45 5.75
C THR A 32 6.32 -29.10 5.65
N ALA A 33 5.85 -28.10 6.41
CA ALA A 33 6.48 -26.79 6.47
C ALA A 33 7.87 -26.81 7.14
N TYR A 34 8.10 -27.68 8.13
CA TYR A 34 9.41 -27.93 8.74
C TYR A 34 10.39 -28.60 7.78
N ASN A 35 9.92 -29.45 6.86
CA ASN A 35 10.80 -30.17 5.93
C ASN A 35 11.14 -29.36 4.68
N LYS A 36 10.36 -28.32 4.36
CA LYS A 36 10.64 -27.46 3.21
C LYS A 36 11.86 -26.56 3.48
N PRO A 37 12.75 -26.34 2.50
CA PRO A 37 13.78 -25.31 2.60
C PRO A 37 13.13 -23.92 2.52
N TRP A 38 13.40 -23.08 3.52
CA TRP A 38 12.91 -21.70 3.53
C TRP A 38 14.05 -20.79 3.07
N VAL A 39 13.76 -19.95 2.07
CA VAL A 39 14.69 -18.92 1.58
C VAL A 39 14.12 -17.57 1.99
N VAL A 40 14.33 -17.22 3.27
CA VAL A 40 13.87 -15.94 3.82
C VAL A 40 15.06 -15.09 4.22
N HIS A 41 15.13 -13.91 3.61
CA HIS A 41 16.08 -12.87 3.97
C HIS A 41 15.39 -11.88 4.92
N CYS A 42 15.60 -12.08 6.21
CA CYS A 42 15.21 -11.11 7.23
C CYS A 42 16.48 -10.39 7.68
N GLU A 43 16.65 -9.13 7.27
CA GLU A 43 17.58 -8.23 7.94
C GLU A 43 16.81 -7.43 8.99
N PRO A 44 17.43 -7.13 10.16
CA PRO A 44 16.89 -6.12 11.06
C PRO A 44 16.65 -4.86 10.24
N SER A 45 15.47 -4.25 10.36
CA SER A 45 15.28 -2.92 9.78
C SER A 45 16.23 -1.97 10.52
N MET A 46 17.39 -1.70 9.95
CA MET A 46 18.32 -0.68 10.45
C MET A 46 17.75 0.75 10.33
N ALA A 47 16.54 0.85 9.80
CA ALA A 47 15.80 2.06 9.55
C ALA A 47 14.70 2.21 10.60
N ASP A 48 14.60 3.41 11.16
CA ASP A 48 13.51 3.79 12.06
C ASP A 48 12.13 3.59 11.39
N ALA A 49 11.06 3.59 12.19
CA ALA A 49 9.70 3.39 11.68
C ALA A 49 9.30 4.46 10.64
N GLU A 50 9.76 5.70 10.79
CA GLU A 50 9.51 6.79 9.85
C GLU A 50 10.19 6.54 8.49
N HIS A 51 11.40 6.00 8.49
CA HIS A 51 12.14 5.61 7.31
C HIS A 51 11.45 4.47 6.58
N VAL A 52 10.94 3.47 7.30
CA VAL A 52 10.14 2.38 6.70
C VAL A 52 8.87 2.93 6.07
N ILE A 53 8.15 3.83 6.75
CA ILE A 53 6.94 4.47 6.22
C ILE A 53 7.28 5.31 4.98
N LYS A 54 8.34 6.11 5.05
CA LYS A 54 8.81 6.95 3.93
C LYS A 54 9.21 6.09 2.74
N TYR A 55 9.92 4.99 2.97
CA TYR A 55 10.28 4.01 1.96
C TYR A 55 9.03 3.45 1.29
N LEU A 56 8.11 2.83 2.06
CA LEU A 56 6.86 2.27 1.53
C LEU A 56 6.00 3.31 0.79
N GLY A 57 5.90 4.51 1.34
CA GLY A 57 5.19 5.62 0.72
C GLY A 57 5.75 5.99 -0.66
N GLN A 58 7.07 5.97 -0.82
CA GLN A 58 7.71 6.21 -2.11
C GLN A 58 7.35 5.13 -3.13
N TYR A 59 7.36 3.84 -2.77
CA TYR A 59 7.03 2.76 -3.71
C TYR A 59 5.55 2.73 -4.11
N THR A 60 4.66 3.15 -3.20
CA THR A 60 3.22 3.10 -3.44
C THR A 60 2.70 4.35 -4.17
N HIS A 61 3.24 5.53 -3.85
CA HIS A 61 2.74 6.79 -4.37
C HIS A 61 3.59 7.42 -5.47
N ARG A 62 4.93 7.27 -5.46
CA ARG A 62 5.75 7.86 -6.53
C ARG A 62 5.55 7.13 -7.86
N VAL A 63 5.85 7.85 -8.92
CA VAL A 63 5.88 7.39 -10.32
C VAL A 63 7.32 6.96 -10.65
N ALA A 64 7.56 6.47 -11.86
CA ALA A 64 8.86 6.02 -12.39
C ALA A 64 10.04 6.95 -12.04
N ILE A 65 9.82 8.25 -12.19
CA ILE A 65 10.82 9.29 -11.97
C ILE A 65 10.12 10.54 -11.42
N SER A 66 10.85 11.32 -10.64
CA SER A 66 10.39 12.59 -10.06
C SER A 66 10.98 13.77 -10.83
N ASN A 67 10.27 14.91 -10.87
CA ASN A 67 10.66 16.07 -11.68
C ASN A 67 12.01 16.67 -11.27
N ASP A 68 12.36 16.62 -9.98
CA ASP A 68 13.66 17.05 -9.45
C ASP A 68 14.85 16.28 -10.02
N ARG A 69 14.60 15.11 -10.63
CA ARG A 69 15.65 14.30 -11.29
C ARG A 69 15.81 14.65 -12.76
N LEU A 70 14.88 15.39 -13.38
CA LEU A 70 14.99 15.84 -14.76
C LEU A 70 15.90 17.08 -14.78
N LEU A 71 16.99 16.99 -15.53
CA LEU A 71 17.96 18.07 -15.66
C LEU A 71 17.67 18.95 -16.87
N GLU A 72 17.31 18.31 -17.99
CA GLU A 72 17.11 18.99 -19.27
C GLU A 72 16.13 18.16 -20.12
N ILE A 73 15.26 18.85 -20.83
CA ILE A 73 14.42 18.27 -21.88
C ILE A 73 14.65 19.12 -23.13
N SER A 74 15.10 18.47 -24.20
CA SER A 74 15.26 19.06 -25.53
C SER A 74 14.33 18.35 -26.52
N ASP A 75 14.26 18.84 -27.75
CA ASP A 75 13.41 18.26 -28.80
C ASP A 75 13.74 16.80 -29.11
N THR A 76 14.98 16.38 -28.84
CA THR A 76 15.48 15.04 -29.20
C THR A 76 15.83 14.18 -27.99
N HIS A 77 16.16 14.78 -26.85
CA HIS A 77 16.71 14.07 -25.70
C HIS A 77 16.17 14.54 -24.35
N VAL A 78 16.20 13.63 -23.37
CA VAL A 78 15.93 13.90 -21.96
C VAL A 78 17.18 13.54 -21.15
N CYS A 79 17.66 14.48 -20.34
CA CYS A 79 18.74 14.27 -19.37
C CYS A 79 18.14 14.17 -17.97
N PHE A 80 18.50 13.12 -17.23
CA PHE A 80 18.03 12.93 -15.86
C PHE A 80 19.06 12.23 -14.98
N ILE A 81 18.96 12.42 -13.66
CA ILE A 81 19.83 11.76 -12.69
C ILE A 81 19.35 10.32 -12.45
N ALA A 82 20.22 9.34 -12.65
CA ALA A 82 20.01 7.93 -12.31
C ALA A 82 21.01 7.44 -11.25
N LYS A 83 20.62 6.42 -10.48
CA LYS A 83 21.55 5.72 -9.56
C LYS A 83 22.24 4.59 -10.30
N ASP A 84 23.56 4.63 -10.31
CA ASP A 84 24.41 3.57 -10.86
C ASP A 84 24.71 2.54 -9.76
N TYR A 85 23.86 1.51 -9.66
CA TYR A 85 24.01 0.45 -8.66
C TYR A 85 25.29 -0.38 -8.84
N ARG A 86 25.87 -0.41 -10.06
CA ARG A 86 27.16 -1.09 -10.30
C ARG A 86 28.33 -0.30 -9.72
N ASN A 87 28.19 1.01 -9.58
CA ASN A 87 29.19 1.89 -9.02
C ASN A 87 28.71 2.55 -7.72
N LYS A 88 28.57 1.73 -6.67
CA LYS A 88 28.24 2.16 -5.29
C LYS A 88 26.98 3.04 -5.20
N ALA A 89 25.99 2.81 -6.08
CA ALA A 89 24.74 3.58 -6.15
C ALA A 89 24.94 5.11 -6.33
N GLN A 90 26.04 5.52 -6.97
CA GLN A 90 26.30 6.93 -7.26
C GLN A 90 25.23 7.53 -8.17
N LYS A 91 24.86 8.80 -7.91
CA LYS A 91 23.94 9.55 -8.75
C LYS A 91 24.70 10.13 -9.94
N LYS A 92 24.31 9.77 -11.16
CA LYS A 92 24.95 10.23 -12.40
C LYS A 92 23.91 10.75 -13.39
N PRO A 93 24.23 11.78 -14.18
CA PRO A 93 23.39 12.20 -15.29
C PRO A 93 23.38 11.11 -16.37
N VAL A 94 22.19 10.82 -16.90
CA VAL A 94 21.95 9.90 -18.01
C VAL A 94 21.15 10.66 -19.06
N ARG A 95 21.59 10.57 -20.31
CA ARG A 95 20.92 11.17 -21.47
C ARG A 95 20.35 10.05 -22.33
N LEU A 96 19.06 10.12 -22.63
CA LEU A 96 18.36 9.21 -23.53
C LEU A 96 17.63 10.02 -24.60
N SER A 97 17.32 9.40 -25.75
CA SER A 97 16.37 9.99 -26.69
C SER A 97 14.99 10.10 -26.05
N GLY A 98 14.19 11.07 -26.50
CA GLY A 98 12.82 11.24 -25.99
C GLY A 98 11.96 9.99 -26.16
N VAL A 99 12.10 9.29 -27.30
CA VAL A 99 11.39 8.04 -27.60
C VAL A 99 11.78 6.92 -26.62
N GLU A 100 13.07 6.74 -26.36
CA GLU A 100 13.54 5.70 -25.43
C GLU A 100 13.13 6.01 -23.99
N PHE A 101 13.20 7.28 -23.59
CA PHE A 101 12.71 7.72 -22.29
C PHE A 101 11.23 7.41 -22.10
N LEU A 102 10.39 7.76 -23.08
CA LEU A 102 8.95 7.47 -23.04
C LEU A 102 8.66 5.97 -23.00
N ASN A 103 9.35 5.17 -23.80
CA ASN A 103 9.18 3.72 -23.81
C ASN A 103 9.47 3.12 -22.41
N ARG A 104 10.58 3.53 -21.78
CA ARG A 104 10.93 3.12 -20.41
C ARG A 104 9.91 3.63 -19.40
N PHE A 105 9.47 4.88 -19.51
CA PHE A 105 8.48 5.46 -18.62
C PHE A 105 7.15 4.69 -18.67
N CYS A 106 6.70 4.33 -19.87
CA CYS A 106 5.46 3.59 -20.08
C CYS A 106 5.48 2.19 -19.43
N GLN A 107 6.64 1.56 -19.25
CA GLN A 107 6.75 0.28 -18.52
C GLN A 107 6.33 0.39 -17.04
N HIS A 108 6.31 1.61 -16.48
CA HIS A 108 5.84 1.86 -15.12
C HIS A 108 4.34 2.17 -15.04
N ILE A 109 3.66 2.28 -16.18
CA ILE A 109 2.22 2.46 -16.26
C ILE A 109 1.58 1.08 -16.20
N LEU A 110 0.81 0.83 -15.16
CA LEU A 110 0.12 -0.44 -15.00
C LEU A 110 -0.98 -0.58 -16.07
N PRO A 111 -1.10 -1.74 -16.74
CA PRO A 111 -2.19 -1.97 -17.68
C PRO A 111 -3.55 -1.90 -16.97
N LYS A 112 -4.60 -1.66 -17.75
CA LYS A 112 -5.97 -1.59 -17.23
C LYS A 112 -6.31 -2.85 -16.42
N GLY A 113 -6.86 -2.64 -15.22
CA GLY A 113 -7.24 -3.72 -14.29
C GLY A 113 -6.13 -4.12 -13.30
N PHE A 114 -4.90 -3.63 -13.49
CA PHE A 114 -3.83 -3.82 -12.51
C PHE A 114 -3.73 -2.65 -11.54
N VAL A 115 -3.48 -2.97 -10.27
CA VAL A 115 -3.30 -2.00 -9.18
C VAL A 115 -1.88 -2.07 -8.62
N LYS A 116 -1.36 -0.93 -8.15
CA LYS A 116 0.00 -0.83 -7.56
C LYS A 116 0.15 -1.70 -6.33
N ILE A 117 -0.86 -1.74 -5.46
CA ILE A 117 -0.87 -2.54 -4.23
C ILE A 117 -1.87 -3.68 -4.41
N ARG A 118 -1.37 -4.91 -4.42
CA ARG A 118 -2.19 -6.11 -4.48
C ARG A 118 -2.23 -6.77 -3.10
N ARG A 119 -3.43 -7.21 -2.70
CA ARG A 119 -3.62 -7.96 -1.45
C ARG A 119 -3.73 -9.45 -1.78
N TYR A 120 -2.90 -10.26 -1.13
CA TYR A 120 -2.83 -11.70 -1.34
C TYR A 120 -3.12 -12.48 -0.05
N GLY A 121 -3.38 -13.78 -0.20
CA GLY A 121 -3.64 -14.68 0.91
C GLY A 121 -4.83 -14.23 1.76
N ILE A 122 -4.66 -14.25 3.08
CA ILE A 122 -5.69 -13.87 4.06
C ILE A 122 -6.12 -12.39 3.95
N TYR A 123 -5.27 -11.52 3.40
CA TYR A 123 -5.58 -10.10 3.21
C TYR A 123 -6.35 -9.81 1.92
N ASN A 124 -6.50 -10.79 1.02
CA ASN A 124 -7.31 -10.65 -0.18
C ASN A 124 -8.79 -10.51 0.20
N ALA A 125 -9.51 -9.57 -0.43
CA ALA A 125 -10.91 -9.30 -0.10
C ALA A 125 -11.85 -10.49 -0.35
N THR A 126 -11.57 -11.31 -1.35
CA THR A 126 -12.35 -12.53 -1.65
C THR A 126 -12.10 -13.60 -0.60
N THR A 127 -10.83 -13.87 -0.26
CA THR A 127 -10.47 -14.81 0.81
C THR A 127 -11.08 -14.41 2.14
N LYS A 128 -10.96 -13.11 2.52
CA LYS A 128 -11.52 -12.58 3.75
C LYS A 128 -13.04 -12.76 3.83
N ARG A 129 -13.75 -12.60 2.70
CA ARG A 129 -15.20 -12.78 2.64
C ARG A 129 -15.59 -14.25 2.73
N ASN A 130 -14.94 -15.12 1.95
CA ASN A 130 -15.31 -16.53 1.85
C ASN A 130 -14.96 -17.33 3.10
N LEU A 131 -13.93 -16.91 3.84
CA LEU A 131 -13.47 -17.55 5.08
C LEU A 131 -13.84 -16.74 6.33
N GLU A 132 -14.68 -15.70 6.17
CA GLU A 132 -15.15 -14.84 7.27
C GLU A 132 -14.03 -14.34 8.20
N LEU A 133 -12.84 -14.07 7.64
CA LEU A 133 -11.65 -13.78 8.44
C LEU A 133 -11.80 -12.44 9.17
N GLN A 134 -11.72 -12.50 10.50
CA GLN A 134 -11.65 -11.33 11.36
C GLN A 134 -10.22 -11.15 11.85
N PHE A 135 -9.58 -10.06 11.43
CA PHE A 135 -8.28 -9.67 11.95
C PHE A 135 -8.52 -8.94 13.26
N ILE A 136 -8.24 -9.63 14.36
CA ILE A 136 -8.24 -9.04 15.70
C ILE A 136 -6.84 -8.44 15.90
N PRO A 137 -6.71 -7.13 16.18
CA PRO A 137 -5.42 -6.58 16.57
C PRO A 137 -4.94 -7.33 17.80
N GLU A 138 -3.81 -8.02 17.68
CA GLU A 138 -3.10 -8.54 18.84
C GLU A 138 -2.35 -7.34 19.42
N GLU A 139 -2.88 -6.75 20.50
CA GLU A 139 -2.25 -5.60 21.15
C GLU A 139 -0.84 -6.00 21.60
N SER A 140 0.16 -5.68 20.78
CA SER A 140 1.55 -5.86 21.19
C SER A 140 1.87 -4.80 22.25
N ALA A 141 2.73 -5.15 23.23
CA ALA A 141 3.17 -4.19 24.24
C ALA A 141 3.76 -2.90 23.61
N VAL A 142 4.33 -3.02 22.40
CA VAL A 142 4.84 -1.92 21.58
C VAL A 142 3.73 -0.96 21.15
N GLU A 143 2.55 -1.46 20.75
CA GLU A 143 1.41 -0.61 20.36
C GLU A 143 0.82 0.18 21.54
N LYS A 144 0.88 -0.36 22.77
CA LYS A 144 0.46 0.36 23.98
C LYS A 144 1.35 1.57 24.27
N GLU A 145 2.65 1.47 24.01
CA GLU A 145 3.59 2.59 24.18
C GLU A 145 3.41 3.65 23.08
N LEU A 146 3.18 3.25 21.83
CA LEU A 146 2.95 4.18 20.71
C LEU A 146 1.55 4.83 20.72
N SER A 147 0.54 4.14 21.24
CA SER A 147 -0.86 4.64 21.30
C SER A 147 -1.07 5.69 22.40
N GLY A 148 -0.09 5.95 23.25
CA GLY A 148 -0.26 6.72 24.48
C GLY A 148 -0.54 8.22 24.35
N LYS A 149 -0.65 8.82 23.15
CA LYS A 149 -0.76 10.30 23.06
C LYS A 149 -1.73 10.92 22.06
N ASN A 150 -2.39 10.16 21.18
CA ASN A 150 -3.27 10.80 20.17
C ASN A 150 -4.75 10.54 20.44
N LYS A 151 -5.51 11.61 20.68
CA LYS A 151 -6.97 11.60 20.60
C LYS A 151 -7.38 10.96 19.27
N LYS A 152 -8.24 9.95 19.30
CA LYS A 152 -8.77 9.30 18.09
C LYS A 152 -9.57 10.33 17.29
N GLU A 153 -8.93 10.92 16.28
CA GLU A 153 -9.55 11.82 15.31
C GLU A 153 -10.61 11.06 14.49
N THR A 154 -11.81 11.60 14.38
CA THR A 154 -12.86 11.04 13.51
C THR A 154 -12.50 11.23 12.04
N LYS A 155 -13.07 10.42 11.13
CA LYS A 155 -12.81 10.56 9.67
C LYS A 155 -13.09 11.96 9.14
N LEU A 156 -14.11 12.63 9.68
CA LEU A 156 -14.49 13.99 9.31
C LEU A 156 -13.45 15.01 9.77
N GLU A 157 -12.99 14.91 11.02
CA GLU A 157 -11.93 15.76 11.57
C GLU A 157 -10.62 15.56 10.80
N HIS A 158 -10.29 14.30 10.47
CA HIS A 158 -9.09 13.96 9.73
C HIS A 158 -9.07 14.58 8.32
N ILE A 159 -10.20 14.48 7.59
CA ILE A 159 -10.31 15.09 6.26
C ILE A 159 -10.24 16.61 6.36
N LYS A 160 -10.92 17.21 7.35
CA LYS A 160 -10.87 18.65 7.59
C LYS A 160 -9.46 19.15 7.90
N ARG A 161 -8.69 18.41 8.70
CA ARG A 161 -7.29 18.74 9.02
C ARG A 161 -6.38 18.65 7.80
N LEU A 162 -6.51 17.60 6.99
CA LEU A 162 -5.64 17.38 5.83
C LEU A 162 -5.97 18.30 4.65
N THR A 163 -7.25 18.60 4.44
CA THR A 163 -7.72 19.29 3.22
C THR A 163 -8.19 20.71 3.48
N GLY A 164 -8.39 21.09 4.75
CA GLY A 164 -9.06 22.33 5.14
C GLY A 164 -10.57 22.33 4.85
N PHE A 165 -11.09 21.28 4.21
CA PHE A 165 -12.47 21.20 3.76
C PHE A 165 -13.34 20.43 4.76
N ASP A 166 -14.34 21.10 5.29
CA ASP A 166 -15.30 20.51 6.21
C ASP A 166 -16.45 19.87 5.42
N ILE A 167 -16.41 18.55 5.25
CA ILE A 167 -17.48 17.78 4.59
C ILE A 167 -18.83 17.95 5.30
N GLY A 168 -18.84 18.35 6.58
CA GLY A 168 -20.09 18.64 7.29
C GLY A 168 -20.74 19.96 6.88
N LYS A 169 -20.04 20.84 6.14
CA LYS A 169 -20.54 22.16 5.74
C LYS A 169 -21.00 22.19 4.29
N CYS A 170 -22.03 22.98 4.03
CA CYS A 170 -22.51 23.23 2.67
C CYS A 170 -21.43 23.99 1.87
N PRO A 171 -20.98 23.47 0.71
CA PRO A 171 -19.95 24.11 -0.11
C PRO A 171 -20.40 25.44 -0.70
N LYS A 172 -21.72 25.66 -0.85
CA LYS A 172 -22.30 26.87 -1.45
C LYS A 172 -22.44 28.01 -0.44
N CYS A 173 -23.10 27.77 0.68
CA CYS A 173 -23.38 28.82 1.67
C CYS A 173 -22.37 28.91 2.81
N LYS A 174 -21.49 27.91 3.00
CA LYS A 174 -20.43 27.81 4.04
C LYS A 174 -20.89 27.86 5.51
N HIS A 175 -22.16 28.14 5.77
CA HIS A 175 -22.75 28.24 7.11
C HIS A 175 -23.69 27.08 7.45
N GLY A 176 -24.38 26.51 6.46
CA GLY A 176 -25.29 25.38 6.65
C GLY A 176 -24.54 24.06 6.90
N ARG A 177 -25.14 23.17 7.71
CA ARG A 177 -24.65 21.79 7.92
C ARG A 177 -25.34 20.83 6.95
N MET A 178 -24.57 19.90 6.39
CA MET A 178 -25.10 18.81 5.57
C MET A 178 -25.64 17.69 6.46
N HIS A 179 -26.84 17.23 6.18
CA HIS A 179 -27.48 16.10 6.86
C HIS A 179 -27.62 14.93 5.88
N ILE A 180 -27.41 13.72 6.38
CA ILE A 180 -27.55 12.50 5.57
C ILE A 180 -29.05 12.27 5.35
N VAL A 181 -29.48 12.33 4.09
CA VAL A 181 -30.89 12.10 3.70
C VAL A 181 -31.17 10.66 3.28
N GLY A 182 -30.12 9.86 3.07
CA GLY A 182 -30.23 8.45 2.70
C GLY A 182 -28.87 7.88 2.30
N GLU A 183 -28.76 6.55 2.36
CA GLU A 183 -27.59 5.82 1.87
C GLU A 183 -27.88 5.25 0.48
N LEU A 184 -27.01 5.55 -0.48
CA LEU A 184 -27.09 4.93 -1.79
C LEU A 184 -26.54 3.50 -1.72
N PRO A 185 -27.17 2.52 -2.41
CA PRO A 185 -26.63 1.17 -2.51
C PRO A 185 -25.22 1.22 -3.12
N ARG A 186 -24.35 0.29 -2.71
CA ARG A 186 -22.97 0.22 -3.22
C ARG A 186 -22.98 -0.15 -4.70
N ILE A 187 -22.98 0.86 -5.56
CA ILE A 187 -22.73 0.69 -7.00
C ILE A 187 -21.23 0.41 -7.16
N ARG A 188 -20.87 -0.78 -7.65
CA ARG A 188 -19.50 -0.99 -8.16
C ARG A 188 -19.28 0.06 -9.25
N SER A 189 -18.15 0.76 -9.20
CA SER A 189 -17.76 1.83 -10.15
C SER A 189 -18.49 1.72 -11.48
N PRO A 190 -19.13 2.80 -11.99
CA PRO A 190 -19.85 2.73 -13.24
C PRO A 190 -18.94 2.07 -14.29
N SER A 191 -19.50 1.12 -15.03
CA SER A 191 -18.80 0.44 -16.13
C SER A 191 -18.32 1.42 -17.21
N ARG A 192 -18.83 2.65 -17.17
CA ARG A 192 -18.47 3.76 -18.04
C ARG A 192 -17.54 4.75 -17.32
N PRO A 193 -16.39 5.11 -17.92
CA PRO A 193 -15.49 6.10 -17.37
C PRO A 193 -16.19 7.47 -17.24
N ILE A 194 -15.85 8.22 -16.17
CA ILE A 194 -16.51 9.47 -15.74
C ILE A 194 -16.64 10.51 -16.88
N TYR A 195 -15.72 10.55 -17.84
CA TYR A 195 -15.81 11.48 -18.98
C TYR A 195 -17.04 11.23 -19.87
N GLN A 196 -17.59 10.01 -19.91
CA GLN A 196 -18.81 9.71 -20.66
C GLN A 196 -20.07 10.19 -19.93
N LEU A 197 -20.02 10.35 -18.60
CA LEU A 197 -21.14 10.90 -17.82
C LEU A 197 -21.20 12.42 -17.90
N MET A 198 -20.05 13.09 -18.06
CA MET A 198 -20.00 14.55 -18.20
C MET A 198 -20.58 15.05 -19.54
N ASN A 199 -20.56 14.23 -20.59
CA ASN A 199 -21.19 14.55 -21.87
C ASN A 199 -22.72 14.37 -21.88
N ALA A 200 -23.31 13.78 -20.84
CA ALA A 200 -24.76 13.55 -20.75
C ALA A 200 -25.52 14.70 -20.07
N PHE A 201 -24.81 15.73 -19.57
CA PHE A 201 -25.40 16.91 -18.92
C PHE A 201 -25.19 18.21 -19.72
N LEU A 202 -24.69 18.11 -20.97
CA LEU A 202 -24.49 19.25 -21.88
C LEU A 202 -25.28 19.08 -23.20
N GLN A 203 -26.43 18.41 -23.14
CA GLN A 203 -27.51 18.49 -24.12
C GLN A 203 -28.79 18.92 -23.44
#